data_AF-A0A359HGM2-F1
#
_entry.id   AF-A0A359HGM2-F1
#
_cell.length_a   1.000
_cell.length_b   1.000
_cell.length_c   1.000
_cell.angle_alpha   90.00
_cell.angle_beta   90.00
_cell.angle_gamma   90.00
#
_symmetry.space_group_name_H-M   'P 1'
#
loop_
_entity.id
_entity.type
_entity.pdbx_description
1 polymer ?
#
loop_
_entity_poly.entity_id
_entity_poly.type
_entity_poly.pdbx_seq_one_letter_code
_entity_poly.pdbx_strand_id
1 'polypeptide(L)' 'MAACVPASPNQVESSNSAKSRSTDSSALPDLGAAPELTNEIWLNTAKPLRLADLRGQVVLLDMWTFG' A
#
# COMPACT_ATOMS: atom_id res chain seq x y z
N MET A 1 44.02 0.65 53.82
CA MET A 1 42.72 1.37 53.72
C MET A 1 43.00 2.81 53.32
N ALA A 2 42.89 3.10 52.01
CA ALA A 2 42.87 4.41 51.33
C ALA A 2 42.65 4.07 49.83
N ALA A 3 41.48 4.29 49.23
CA ALA A 3 40.95 5.53 48.65
C ALA A 3 41.50 5.84 47.24
N CYS A 4 40.64 5.67 46.22
CA CYS A 4 40.48 6.60 45.10
C CYS A 4 39.25 6.19 44.25
N VAL A 5 38.31 7.12 44.12
CA VAL A 5 37.26 7.13 43.09
C VAL A 5 37.66 8.22 42.10
N PRO A 6 37.44 8.03 40.80
CA PRO A 6 37.08 9.15 39.96
C PRO A 6 35.81 8.90 39.16
N ALA A 7 35.13 10.01 38.89
CA ALA A 7 33.80 10.09 38.30
C ALA A 7 33.85 10.27 36.77
N SER A 8 32.68 9.96 36.19
CA SER A 8 32.07 10.62 35.01
C SER A 8 32.44 10.03 33.62
N PRO A 9 31.74 10.47 32.55
CA PRO A 9 30.59 9.76 31.99
C PRO A 9 30.79 9.52 30.49
N ASN A 10 30.50 8.33 29.95
CA ASN A 10 30.57 8.19 28.50
C ASN A 10 29.34 7.53 27.89
N GLN A 11 28.64 8.38 27.16
CA GLN A 11 27.54 8.14 26.24
C GLN A 11 27.87 6.95 25.33
N VAL A 12 27.11 5.87 25.45
CA VAL A 12 26.89 4.96 24.33
C VAL A 12 25.54 5.31 23.71
N GLU A 13 25.48 6.49 23.11
CA GLU A 13 24.60 6.70 21.95
C GLU A 13 25.13 5.80 20.84
N SER A 14 24.74 4.52 20.90
CA SER A 14 24.81 3.66 19.75
C SER A 14 23.77 4.20 18.78
N SER A 15 24.27 5.02 17.86
CA SER A 15 23.64 5.49 16.64
C SER A 15 23.02 4.32 15.89
N ASN A 16 21.86 3.83 16.33
CA ASN A 16 21.16 2.79 15.60
C ASN A 16 20.40 3.48 14.49
N SER A 17 21.15 3.65 13.40
CA SER A 17 20.70 3.66 12.01
C SER A 17 19.48 4.53 11.79
N ALA A 18 19.70 5.69 11.19
CA ALA A 18 18.66 6.41 10.45
C ALA A 18 17.88 5.38 9.64
N LYS A 19 16.73 4.96 10.19
CA LYS A 19 15.77 4.13 9.50
C LYS A 19 15.25 5.08 8.45
N SER A 20 15.91 5.08 7.29
CA SER A 20 15.36 5.61 6.06
C SER A 20 14.06 4.87 5.91
N ARG A 21 12.99 5.49 6.41
CA ARG A 21 11.63 5.12 6.08
C ARG A 21 11.57 5.56 4.62
N SER A 22 12.08 4.71 3.75
CA SER A 22 11.80 4.73 2.33
C SER A 22 10.29 4.71 2.28
N THR A 23 9.71 5.90 2.09
CA THR A 23 8.29 6.06 1.83
C THR A 23 8.03 5.11 0.68
N ASP A 24 7.27 4.08 0.96
CA ASP A 24 6.99 2.96 0.07
C ASP A 24 6.23 3.51 -1.13
N SER A 25 6.95 4.06 -2.11
CA SER A 25 6.41 4.60 -3.35
C SER A 25 5.80 3.51 -4.22
N SER A 26 5.95 2.25 -3.80
CA SER A 26 5.34 1.06 -4.36
C SER A 26 3.98 0.71 -3.73
N ALA A 27 3.58 1.31 -2.61
CA ALA A 27 2.30 1.00 -1.98
C ALA A 27 1.16 1.71 -2.73
N LEU A 28 0.32 0.92 -3.41
CA LEU A 28 -0.89 1.44 -4.04
C LEU A 28 -1.87 1.89 -2.95
N PRO A 29 -2.46 3.09 -3.07
CA PRO A 29 -3.44 3.56 -2.09
C PRO A 29 -4.73 2.74 -2.18
N ASP A 30 -5.32 2.43 -1.01
CA ASP A 30 -6.67 1.89 -0.93
C ASP A 30 -7.68 3.05 -1.05
N LEU A 31 -8.46 3.05 -2.12
CA LEU A 31 -9.49 4.06 -2.41
C LEU A 31 -10.90 3.56 -2.06
N GLY A 32 -11.02 2.46 -1.32
CA GLY A 32 -12.28 1.85 -0.96
C GLY A 32 -12.79 0.87 -2.02
N ALA A 33 -14.04 0.42 -1.84
CA ALA A 33 -14.64 -0.55 -2.73
C ALA A 33 -14.94 0.08 -4.10
N ALA A 34 -14.59 -0.63 -5.17
CA ALA A 34 -14.96 -0.26 -6.53
C ALA A 34 -16.51 -0.20 -6.67
N PRO A 35 -17.07 0.90 -7.23
CA PRO A 35 -18.50 1.00 -7.51
C PRO A 35 -19.00 -0.02 -8.52
N GLU A 36 -20.24 -0.50 -8.37
CA GLU A 36 -20.79 -1.55 -9.23
C GLU A 36 -21.05 -1.10 -10.67
N LEU A 37 -20.96 -2.03 -11.62
CA LEU A 37 -21.26 -1.78 -13.04
C LEU A 37 -22.76 -1.98 -13.28
N THR A 38 -23.43 -0.95 -13.80
CA THR A 38 -24.90 -0.91 -14.00
C THR A 38 -25.32 -0.84 -15.47
N ASN A 39 -24.43 -1.19 -16.40
CA ASN A 39 -24.71 -1.15 -17.83
C ASN A 39 -25.73 -2.20 -18.27
N GLU A 40 -26.58 -1.83 -19.24
CA GLU A 40 -27.60 -2.72 -19.81
C GLU A 40 -27.06 -3.60 -20.94
N ILE A 41 -26.16 -3.05 -21.76
CA ILE A 41 -25.61 -3.71 -22.95
C ILE A 41 -24.18 -4.15 -22.67
N TRP A 42 -23.89 -5.41 -23.01
CA TRP A 42 -22.58 -6.03 -22.83
C TRP A 42 -22.14 -6.72 -24.11
N LEU A 43 -20.83 -6.67 -24.38
CA LEU A 43 -20.21 -7.32 -25.53
C LEU A 43 -19.24 -8.40 -25.05
N ASN A 44 -19.03 -9.44 -25.86
CA ASN A 44 -18.09 -10.54 -25.59
C ASN A 44 -18.37 -11.38 -24.33
N THR A 45 -19.58 -11.31 -23.79
CA THR A 45 -20.01 -12.11 -22.63
C THR A 45 -21.42 -12.64 -22.84
N ALA A 46 -21.70 -13.81 -22.25
CA ALA A 46 -23.03 -14.42 -22.28
C ALA A 46 -24.01 -13.77 -21.27
N LYS A 47 -23.51 -13.08 -20.24
CA LYS A 47 -24.31 -12.45 -19.18
C LYS A 47 -23.73 -11.08 -18.80
N PRO A 48 -24.54 -10.16 -18.25
CA PRO A 48 -24.04 -8.91 -17.69
C PRO A 48 -22.92 -9.15 -16.67
N LEU A 49 -21.85 -8.37 -16.73
CA LEU A 49 -20.72 -8.49 -15.81
C LEU A 49 -20.99 -7.67 -14.55
N ARG A 50 -20.74 -8.25 -13.37
CA ARG A 50 -20.80 -7.58 -12.07
C ARG A 50 -19.45 -7.65 -11.38
N LEU A 51 -19.03 -6.60 -10.70
CA LEU A 51 -17.76 -6.60 -9.97
C LEU A 51 -17.77 -7.60 -8.81
N ALA A 52 -18.94 -7.88 -8.23
CA ALA A 52 -19.11 -8.92 -7.22
C ALA A 52 -18.67 -10.31 -7.71
N ASP A 53 -18.88 -10.62 -9.00
CA ASP A 53 -18.54 -11.92 -9.58
C ASP A 53 -17.04 -12.05 -9.92
N LEU A 54 -16.32 -10.93 -9.99
CA LEU A 54 -14.90 -10.87 -10.34
C LEU A 54 -13.97 -10.78 -9.12
N ARG A 55 -14.52 -10.92 -7.90
CA ARG A 55 -13.72 -10.87 -6.67
C ARG A 55 -12.66 -11.97 -6.68
N GLY A 56 -11.45 -11.64 -6.23
CA GLY A 56 -10.30 -12.53 -6.28
C GLY A 56 -9.47 -12.42 -7.57
N GLN A 57 -9.91 -11.60 -8.53
CA GLN A 57 -9.15 -11.27 -9.73
C GLN A 57 -8.72 -9.79 -9.71
N VAL A 58 -7.64 -9.48 -10.42
CA VAL A 58 -7.24 -8.10 -10.72
C VAL A 58 -8.02 -7.65 -11.95
N VAL A 59 -8.77 -6.55 -11.82
CA VAL A 59 -9.65 -6.02 -12.87
C VAL A 59 -9.17 -4.63 -13.28
N LEU A 60 -9.10 -4.38 -14.59
CA LEU A 60 -8.81 -3.06 -15.17
C LEU A 60 -10.09 -2.53 -15.84
N LEU A 61 -10.48 -1.30 -15.52
CA LEU A 61 -11.52 -0.56 -16.23
C LEU A 61 -10.85 0.44 -17.17
N ASP A 62 -11.21 0.37 -18.45
CA ASP A 62 -10.73 1.28 -19.47
C ASP A 62 -11.91 1.99 -20.15
N MET A 63 -11.91 3.31 -20.11
CA MET A 63 -12.97 4.16 -20.66
C MET A 63 -12.53 4.69 -22.02
N TRP A 64 -13.23 4.27 -23.08
CA TRP A 64 -12.89 4.62 -24.46
C TRP A 64 -14.15 4.87 -25.30
N THR A 65 -13.97 5.51 -26.45
CA THR A 65 -15.01 5.72 -27.46
C THR A 65 -14.54 5.22 -28.82
N PHE A 66 -15.47 4.77 -29.66
CA PHE A 66 -15.16 4.52 -31.07
C PHE A 66 -14.87 5.86 -31.76
N GLY A 67 -13.77 5.94 -32.51
CA GLY A 67 -13.33 7.14 -33.24
C GLY A 67 -13.92 7.22 -34.63
#